data_AF-A0A086KXS2-F1
#
_entry.id   AF-A0A086KXS2-F1
#
_cell.length_a   1.000
_cell.length_b   1.000
_cell.length_c   1.000
_cell.angle_alpha   90.00
_cell.angle_beta   90.00
_cell.angle_gamma   90.00
#
_symmetry.space_group_name_H-M   'P 1'
#
loop_
_entity.id
_entity.type
_entity.pdbx_description
1 polymer ?
#
loop_
_entity_poly.entity_id
_entity_poly.type
_entity_poly.pdbx_seq_one_letter_code
_entity_poly.pdbx_strand_id
1 'polypeptide(L)'
;MHQVSLVPSRGNARQADHPPQPPDAYQVAFARHAALSVFRPSALRRLLRERQTQASSSSSPRASPSPSSSALLSCSPSSIQSPFRPSSCMNSETGVTEGEALRLQLQSTVAELSRTAETEETACRSSVPEANLEKRDAHFPEYLKSVQAFLLACKESAKAAAEAAADGQEAQVILVLGNSSADLDSISAAIGYAFFLEICRFTFELASLPGKSLQSVSSAEPYARPQFLPVVHCQAHEFAYRLQTRWWFERCIDDSGEAYLLFADAPAAATLLGQPADSATAPLLALVDHNAMEPSQASLQSNVVAVLDHHSPLPEGRLSASTAFAVDNPGPSVGSCCTLVSLLFHELSAVTANLVVPPSGMHSLLLGAVAV
;
A
#
# COMPACT_ATOMS: atom_id res chain seq x y z
N MET A 1 -24.89 66.39 -29.95
CA MET A 1 -25.97 65.58 -30.58
C MET A 1 -25.33 64.91 -31.79
N HIS A 2 -25.01 63.61 -31.86
CA HIS A 2 -25.69 62.39 -31.42
C HIS A 2 -24.67 61.37 -30.86
N GLN A 3 -24.96 60.75 -29.71
CA GLN A 3 -24.29 59.54 -29.24
C GLN A 3 -25.10 58.33 -29.74
N VAL A 4 -24.46 57.45 -30.50
CA VAL A 4 -25.02 56.17 -30.93
C VAL A 4 -24.67 55.13 -29.87
N SER A 5 -25.68 54.68 -29.13
CA SER A 5 -25.59 53.62 -28.13
C SER A 5 -25.83 52.27 -28.82
N LEU A 6 -24.79 51.44 -28.95
CA LEU A 6 -24.91 50.06 -29.41
C LEU A 6 -25.09 49.15 -28.20
N VAL A 7 -26.32 48.70 -27.97
CA VAL A 7 -26.65 47.63 -27.02
C VAL A 7 -26.52 46.29 -27.76
N PRO A 8 -25.68 45.34 -27.32
CA PRO A 8 -25.66 44.00 -27.89
C PRO A 8 -26.91 43.22 -27.46
N SER A 9 -27.57 42.60 -28.44
CA SER A 9 -28.70 41.70 -28.24
C SER A 9 -28.33 40.52 -27.34
N ARG A 10 -29.17 40.25 -26.33
CA ARG A 10 -29.11 39.05 -25.49
C ARG A 10 -29.24 37.79 -26.36
N GLY A 11 -28.12 37.15 -26.64
CA GLY A 11 -28.08 35.80 -27.21
C GLY A 11 -28.59 34.78 -26.19
N ASN A 12 -29.41 33.86 -26.67
CA ASN A 12 -29.98 32.75 -25.91
C ASN A 12 -28.91 32.02 -25.09
N ALA A 13 -29.16 31.89 -23.78
CA ALA A 13 -28.35 31.09 -22.87
C ALA A 13 -28.36 29.64 -23.38
N ARG A 14 -27.29 29.24 -24.07
CA ARG A 14 -26.98 27.84 -24.29
C ARG A 14 -26.80 27.22 -22.93
N GLN A 15 -27.64 26.23 -22.65
CA GLN A 15 -27.51 25.25 -21.58
C GLN A 15 -26.02 24.92 -21.45
N ALA A 16 -25.43 25.30 -20.32
CA ALA A 16 -24.02 25.06 -20.07
C ALA A 16 -23.81 23.55 -20.13
N ASP A 17 -23.15 23.08 -21.18
CA ASP A 17 -22.60 21.74 -21.23
C ASP A 17 -21.80 21.57 -19.93
N HIS A 18 -22.22 20.62 -19.09
CA HIS A 18 -21.42 20.24 -17.94
C HIS A 18 -20.01 19.94 -18.46
N PRO A 19 -18.95 20.48 -17.81
CA PRO A 19 -17.60 20.12 -18.18
C PRO A 19 -17.53 18.59 -18.17
N PRO A 20 -16.94 17.96 -19.21
CA PRO A 20 -16.78 16.52 -19.23
C PRO A 20 -16.16 16.12 -17.90
N GLN A 21 -16.80 15.20 -17.18
CA GLN A 21 -16.23 14.69 -15.94
C GLN A 21 -14.80 14.26 -16.27
N PRO A 22 -13.81 14.68 -15.47
CA PRO A 22 -12.45 14.23 -15.69
C PRO A 22 -12.46 12.70 -15.77
N PRO A 23 -11.68 12.10 -16.68
CA PRO A 23 -11.63 10.65 -16.83
C PRO A 23 -11.48 10.01 -15.46
N ASP A 24 -12.29 8.97 -15.20
CA ASP A 24 -12.48 8.32 -13.91
C ASP A 24 -11.19 8.35 -13.07
N ALA A 25 -11.21 9.13 -11.98
CA ALA A 25 -10.07 9.23 -11.09
C ALA A 25 -9.67 7.81 -10.64
N TYR A 26 -8.37 7.49 -10.73
CA TYR A 26 -7.88 6.16 -10.37
C TYR A 26 -8.30 5.82 -8.93
N GLN A 27 -8.91 4.65 -8.75
CA GLN A 27 -9.29 4.14 -7.45
C GLN A 27 -8.28 3.08 -7.01
N VAL A 28 -7.67 3.30 -5.85
CA VAL A 28 -6.80 2.31 -5.21
C VAL A 28 -7.63 1.13 -4.69
N ALA A 29 -7.06 -0.07 -4.72
CA ALA A 29 -7.69 -1.28 -4.21
C ALA A 29 -7.64 -1.35 -2.67
N PHE A 30 -8.16 -0.33 -1.99
CA PHE A 30 -8.08 -0.15 -0.52
C PHE A 30 -8.33 -1.43 0.26
N ALA A 31 -9.42 -2.16 -0.03
CA ALA A 31 -9.76 -3.38 0.71
C ALA A 31 -8.68 -4.46 0.65
N ARG A 32 -7.90 -4.56 -0.44
CA ARG A 32 -6.78 -5.52 -0.56
C ARG A 32 -5.60 -5.06 0.30
N HIS A 33 -5.26 -3.78 0.24
CA HIS A 33 -4.17 -3.21 1.04
C HIS A 33 -4.50 -3.24 2.55
N ALA A 34 -5.73 -2.90 2.93
CA ALA A 34 -6.19 -3.02 4.32
C ALA A 34 -6.23 -4.49 4.78
N ALA A 35 -6.69 -5.43 3.94
CA ALA A 35 -6.68 -6.85 4.30
C ALA A 35 -5.27 -7.41 4.48
N LEU A 36 -4.25 -6.92 3.74
CA LEU A 36 -2.86 -7.30 3.96
C LEU A 36 -2.44 -7.08 5.42
N SER A 37 -2.91 -5.99 6.02
CA SER A 37 -2.51 -5.56 7.37
C SER A 37 -2.92 -6.52 8.49
N VAL A 38 -4.00 -7.28 8.30
CA VAL A 38 -4.55 -8.19 9.32
C VAL A 38 -4.02 -9.62 9.20
N PHE A 39 -3.30 -9.96 8.13
CA PHE A 39 -2.69 -11.27 8.02
C PHE A 39 -1.37 -11.36 8.77
N ARG A 40 -1.16 -12.50 9.43
CA ARG A 40 0.17 -12.88 9.95
C ARG A 40 1.13 -13.16 8.78
N PRO A 41 2.43 -12.85 8.89
CA PRO A 41 3.41 -13.15 7.85
C PRO A 41 3.44 -14.62 7.40
N SER A 42 3.26 -15.57 8.33
CA SER A 42 3.18 -17.00 7.99
C SER A 42 2.00 -17.34 7.07
N ALA A 43 0.83 -16.73 7.31
CA ALA A 43 -0.35 -16.90 6.48
C ALA A 43 -0.14 -16.28 5.09
N LEU A 44 0.44 -15.07 5.02
CA LEU A 44 0.78 -14.42 3.75
C LEU A 44 1.78 -15.24 2.92
N ARG A 45 2.81 -15.80 3.57
CA ARG A 45 3.80 -16.64 2.89
C ARG A 45 3.16 -17.89 2.28
N ARG A 46 2.24 -18.53 3.00
CA ARG A 46 1.46 -19.66 2.47
C ARG A 46 0.64 -19.26 1.25
N LEU A 47 -0.13 -18.17 1.34
CA LEU A 47 -0.94 -17.65 0.23
C LEU A 47 -0.09 -17.28 -0.99
N LEU A 48 1.09 -16.68 -0.76
CA LEU A 48 2.02 -16.32 -1.82
C LEU A 48 2.53 -17.55 -2.58
N ARG A 49 2.95 -18.59 -1.84
CA ARG A 49 3.41 -19.88 -2.42
C ARG A 49 2.31 -20.58 -3.21
N GLU A 50 1.08 -20.57 -2.70
CA GLU A 50 -0.09 -21.11 -3.41
C GLU A 50 -0.30 -20.40 -4.75
N ARG A 51 -0.28 -19.06 -4.76
CA ARG A 51 -0.41 -18.26 -5.99
C ARG A 51 0.74 -18.47 -6.97
N GLN A 52 1.97 -18.57 -6.48
CA GLN A 52 3.13 -18.89 -7.32
C GLN A 52 2.98 -20.25 -7.99
N THR A 53 2.56 -21.27 -7.24
CA THR A 53 2.31 -22.62 -7.77
C THR A 53 1.22 -22.60 -8.85
N GLN A 54 0.13 -21.86 -8.61
CA GLN A 54 -0.94 -21.68 -9.59
C GLN A 54 -0.44 -20.98 -10.86
N ALA A 55 0.32 -19.89 -10.73
CA ALA A 55 0.89 -19.15 -11.85
C ALA A 55 1.80 -20.05 -12.70
N SER A 56 2.69 -20.83 -12.07
CA SER A 56 3.56 -21.78 -12.78
C SER A 56 2.76 -22.86 -13.52
N SER A 57 1.68 -23.38 -12.92
CA SER A 57 0.83 -24.39 -13.57
C SER A 57 0.09 -23.87 -14.80
N SER A 58 -0.33 -22.60 -14.79
CA SER A 58 -1.05 -21.97 -15.91
C SER A 58 -0.16 -21.66 -17.12
N SER A 59 1.14 -21.50 -16.88
CA SER A 59 2.15 -21.21 -17.90
C SER A 59 2.68 -22.44 -18.63
N SER A 60 2.35 -23.65 -18.16
CA SER A 60 2.73 -24.88 -18.85
C SER A 60 1.97 -24.97 -20.19
N PRO A 61 2.66 -25.01 -21.34
CA PRO A 61 2.01 -25.13 -22.62
C PRO A 61 1.21 -26.43 -22.62
N ARG A 62 -0.11 -26.32 -22.80
CA ARG A 62 -1.00 -27.45 -23.03
C ARG A 62 -0.35 -28.29 -24.13
N ALA A 63 0.17 -29.47 -23.78
CA ALA A 63 0.75 -30.39 -24.73
C ALA A 63 -0.28 -30.60 -25.83
N SER A 64 0.02 -30.08 -27.02
CA SER A 64 -0.84 -30.21 -28.18
C SER A 64 -1.14 -31.69 -28.37
N PRO A 65 -2.40 -32.14 -28.44
CA PRO A 65 -2.67 -33.48 -28.90
C PRO A 65 -2.06 -33.62 -30.28
N SER A 66 -1.20 -34.62 -30.44
CA SER A 66 -0.50 -34.95 -31.68
C SER A 66 -1.48 -35.00 -32.85
N PRO A 67 -1.32 -34.16 -33.89
CA PRO A 67 -2.12 -34.29 -35.09
C PRO A 67 -1.50 -35.38 -35.97
N SER A 68 -2.14 -36.54 -36.02
CA SER A 68 -1.91 -37.50 -37.09
C SER A 68 -2.51 -36.96 -38.39
N SER A 69 -1.63 -36.72 -39.36
CA SER A 69 -1.84 -36.72 -40.83
C SER A 69 -2.63 -35.61 -41.51
N SER A 70 -1.87 -34.84 -42.32
CA SER A 70 -2.11 -34.50 -43.74
C SER A 70 -3.32 -33.64 -44.14
N ALA A 71 -3.05 -32.39 -44.55
CA ALA A 71 -3.28 -31.92 -45.92
C ALA A 71 -2.83 -30.45 -46.11
N LEU A 72 -2.16 -30.23 -47.24
CA LEU A 72 -1.78 -28.94 -47.81
C LEU A 72 -3.01 -28.07 -48.13
N LEU A 73 -2.94 -26.75 -47.93
CA LEU A 73 -3.32 -25.73 -48.93
C LEU A 73 -3.08 -24.30 -48.42
N SER A 74 -2.93 -23.40 -49.38
CA SER A 74 -2.34 -22.06 -49.37
C SER A 74 -3.27 -20.90 -48.97
N CYS A 75 -2.66 -19.77 -48.57
CA CYS A 75 -2.88 -18.39 -49.08
C CYS A 75 -2.88 -17.28 -47.99
N SER A 76 -1.89 -16.39 -48.13
CA SER A 76 -1.94 -14.91 -48.13
C SER A 76 -2.15 -14.08 -46.84
N PRO A 77 -1.59 -12.84 -46.80
CA PRO A 77 -1.38 -12.07 -45.57
C PRO A 77 -2.38 -10.91 -45.42
N SER A 78 -2.79 -10.60 -44.19
CA SER A 78 -3.48 -9.34 -43.87
C SER A 78 -3.36 -8.97 -42.39
N SER A 79 -3.06 -7.68 -42.18
CA SER A 79 -3.35 -6.82 -41.02
C SER A 79 -2.80 -7.18 -39.63
N ILE A 80 -1.78 -6.42 -39.22
CA ILE A 80 -1.40 -6.17 -37.84
C ILE A 80 -2.49 -5.29 -37.19
N GLN A 81 -3.23 -5.86 -36.23
CA GLN A 81 -3.94 -5.10 -35.20
C GLN A 81 -3.53 -5.65 -33.83
N SER A 82 -3.12 -4.74 -32.96
CA SER A 82 -2.71 -4.96 -31.57
C SER A 82 -3.89 -5.34 -30.67
N PRO A 83 -3.73 -6.28 -29.72
CA PRO A 83 -4.65 -6.41 -28.61
C PRO A 83 -3.92 -6.16 -27.27
N PHE A 84 -4.39 -5.19 -26.50
CA PHE A 84 -4.30 -5.24 -25.03
C PHE A 84 -5.61 -4.67 -24.47
N ARG A 85 -6.60 -5.54 -24.28
CA ARG A 85 -7.66 -5.36 -23.29
C ARG A 85 -7.33 -6.29 -22.12
N PRO A 86 -7.41 -5.84 -20.87
CA PRO A 86 -7.29 -6.75 -19.73
C PRO A 86 -8.44 -7.75 -19.76
N SER A 87 -8.12 -9.04 -19.77
CA SER A 87 -9.09 -10.12 -19.76
C SER A 87 -9.79 -10.17 -18.41
N SER A 88 -11.08 -9.83 -18.40
CA SER A 88 -12.02 -10.18 -17.35
C SER A 88 -12.29 -11.69 -17.42
N CYS A 89 -11.44 -12.49 -16.79
CA CYS A 89 -11.72 -13.92 -16.57
C CYS A 89 -12.62 -14.04 -15.34
N MET A 90 -13.92 -14.27 -15.58
CA MET A 90 -14.83 -14.76 -14.56
C MET A 90 -14.59 -16.26 -14.38
N ASN A 91 -14.29 -16.68 -13.15
CA ASN A 91 -14.34 -18.09 -12.76
C ASN A 91 -15.60 -18.36 -11.93
N SER A 92 -16.26 -19.45 -12.30
CA SER A 92 -17.23 -20.19 -11.51
C SER A 92 -16.53 -21.16 -10.53
N GLU A 93 -17.27 -21.55 -9.49
CA GLU A 93 -17.11 -22.71 -8.59
C GLU A 93 -16.33 -22.52 -7.26
N THR A 94 -17.13 -22.17 -6.24
CA THR A 94 -17.26 -22.82 -4.92
C THR A 94 -15.98 -23.27 -4.19
N GLY A 95 -15.29 -22.29 -3.66
CA GLY A 95 -14.44 -22.44 -2.47
C GLY A 95 -14.10 -21.03 -2.02
N VAL A 96 -14.86 -20.48 -1.07
CA VAL A 96 -14.54 -19.16 -0.51
C VAL A 96 -13.16 -19.30 0.14
N THR A 97 -12.15 -18.78 -0.54
CA THR A 97 -10.77 -18.85 -0.06
C THR A 97 -10.68 -18.07 1.25
N GLU A 98 -9.75 -18.43 2.14
CA GLU A 98 -9.53 -17.75 3.43
C GLU A 98 -9.39 -16.22 3.27
N GLY A 99 -8.84 -15.77 2.14
CA GLY A 99 -8.76 -14.35 1.77
C GLY A 99 -10.09 -13.71 1.36
N GLU A 100 -11.01 -14.44 0.73
CA GLU A 100 -12.36 -13.94 0.46
C GLU A 100 -13.19 -13.86 1.74
N ALA A 101 -13.07 -14.84 2.65
CA ALA A 101 -13.73 -14.80 3.94
C ALA A 101 -13.26 -13.60 4.77
N LEU A 102 -11.95 -13.36 4.86
CA LEU A 102 -11.41 -12.19 5.56
C LEU A 102 -11.79 -10.88 4.87
N ARG A 103 -11.81 -10.84 3.54
CA ARG A 103 -12.31 -9.67 2.80
C ARG A 103 -13.77 -9.38 3.14
N LEU A 104 -14.62 -10.40 3.15
CA LEU A 104 -16.04 -10.26 3.52
C LEU A 104 -16.20 -9.84 4.98
N GLN A 105 -15.35 -10.37 5.88
CA GLN A 105 -15.30 -9.96 7.28
C GLN A 105 -14.86 -8.50 7.42
N LEU A 106 -13.83 -8.07 6.68
CA LEU A 106 -13.37 -6.68 6.68
C LEU A 106 -14.46 -5.77 6.12
N GLN A 107 -15.10 -6.15 5.02
CA GLN A 107 -16.25 -5.44 4.45
C GLN A 107 -17.42 -5.36 5.44
N SER A 108 -17.71 -6.44 6.17
CA SER A 108 -18.73 -6.44 7.22
C SER A 108 -18.35 -5.52 8.38
N THR A 109 -17.09 -5.55 8.80
CA THR A 109 -16.55 -4.70 9.88
C THR A 109 -16.61 -3.24 9.49
N VAL A 110 -16.18 -2.92 8.27
CA VAL A 110 -16.31 -1.59 7.66
C VAL A 110 -17.77 -1.15 7.64
N ALA A 111 -18.69 -1.99 7.15
CA ALA A 111 -20.11 -1.68 7.12
C ALA A 111 -20.71 -1.48 8.53
N GLU A 112 -20.21 -2.20 9.54
CA GLU A 112 -20.62 -2.02 10.94
C GLU A 112 -20.11 -0.70 11.54
N LEU A 113 -18.85 -0.36 11.28
CA LEU A 113 -18.27 0.93 11.67
C LEU A 113 -19.02 2.10 11.01
N SER A 114 -19.32 2.01 9.72
CA SER A 114 -20.08 3.04 9.00
C SER A 114 -21.51 3.20 9.56
N ARG A 115 -22.22 2.11 9.84
CA ARG A 115 -23.58 2.18 10.44
C ARG A 115 -23.58 2.81 11.83
N THR A 116 -22.57 2.50 12.64
CA THR A 116 -22.40 3.08 13.98
C THR A 116 -22.16 4.59 13.89
N ALA A 117 -21.34 5.03 12.95
CA ALA A 117 -21.11 6.44 12.69
C ALA A 117 -22.39 7.18 12.25
N GLU A 118 -23.19 6.60 11.34
CA GLU A 118 -24.46 7.20 10.88
C GLU A 118 -25.50 7.32 12.01
N THR A 119 -25.55 6.34 12.94
CA THR A 119 -26.45 6.39 14.09
C THR A 119 -26.01 7.41 15.14
N GLU A 120 -24.70 7.59 15.34
CA GLU A 120 -24.17 8.69 16.15
C GLU A 120 -24.42 10.05 15.50
N GLU A 121 -24.25 10.19 14.18
CA GLU A 121 -24.44 11.44 13.45
C GLU A 121 -25.92 11.89 13.44
N THR A 122 -26.86 10.95 13.30
CA THR A 122 -28.30 11.25 13.40
C THR A 122 -28.74 11.60 14.83
N ALA A 123 -28.05 11.09 15.84
CA ALA A 123 -28.27 11.48 17.24
C ALA A 123 -27.60 12.84 17.60
N CYS A 124 -26.60 13.26 16.84
CA CYS A 124 -25.68 14.35 17.23
C CYS A 124 -25.64 15.53 16.25
N ARG A 125 -26.79 15.92 15.66
CA ARG A 125 -26.95 17.24 15.00
C ARG A 125 -26.93 18.44 15.96
N SER A 126 -26.56 18.21 17.22
CA SER A 126 -26.25 19.22 18.23
C SER A 126 -24.72 19.30 18.35
N SER A 127 -24.12 20.32 17.73
CA SER A 127 -22.70 20.76 17.84
C SER A 127 -21.76 19.82 18.63
N VAL A 128 -20.97 19.01 17.92
CA VAL A 128 -19.92 18.19 18.54
C VAL A 128 -18.85 19.12 19.13
N PRO A 129 -18.62 19.12 20.46
CA PRO A 129 -17.53 19.91 21.04
C PRO A 129 -16.18 19.27 20.71
N GLU A 130 -15.18 20.10 20.37
CA GLU A 130 -13.77 19.69 20.13
C GLU A 130 -13.20 18.77 21.22
N ALA A 131 -13.73 18.82 22.44
CA ALA A 131 -13.34 18.00 23.59
C ALA A 131 -13.50 16.47 23.41
N ASN A 132 -14.17 15.98 22.36
CA ASN A 132 -14.30 14.54 22.09
C ASN A 132 -13.20 13.96 21.18
N LEU A 133 -12.40 14.78 20.50
CA LEU A 133 -11.28 14.30 19.68
C LEU A 133 -10.12 13.81 20.57
N GLU A 134 -9.79 14.54 21.64
CA GLU A 134 -8.68 14.22 22.55
C GLU A 134 -8.83 12.85 23.27
N LYS A 135 -10.06 12.35 23.45
CA LYS A 135 -10.29 11.04 24.08
C LYS A 135 -10.08 9.86 23.14
N ARG A 136 -10.12 10.07 21.82
CA ARG A 136 -10.04 9.00 20.82
C ARG A 136 -8.59 8.63 20.48
N ASP A 137 -7.67 9.61 20.46
CA ASP A 137 -6.21 9.40 20.30
C ASP A 137 -5.58 8.55 21.42
N ALA A 138 -6.27 8.39 22.54
CA ALA A 138 -5.80 7.58 23.67
C ALA A 138 -5.74 6.06 23.38
N HIS A 139 -6.24 5.60 22.23
CA HIS A 139 -6.45 4.17 21.95
C HIS A 139 -5.41 3.56 21.01
N PHE A 140 -4.68 4.38 20.26
CA PHE A 140 -3.57 3.89 19.45
C PHE A 140 -2.32 3.69 20.31
N PRO A 141 -1.46 2.70 19.99
CA PRO A 141 -0.14 2.59 20.60
C PRO A 141 0.63 3.89 20.51
N GLU A 142 1.47 4.17 21.52
CA GLU A 142 2.30 5.39 21.55
C GLU A 142 3.09 5.60 20.25
N TYR A 143 3.58 4.53 19.64
CA TYR A 143 4.35 4.63 18.41
C TYR A 143 3.54 5.07 17.19
N LEU A 144 2.20 4.97 17.20
CA LEU A 144 1.36 5.47 16.10
C LEU A 144 0.90 6.92 16.29
N LYS A 145 1.28 7.58 17.39
CA LYS A 145 0.89 8.98 17.64
C LYS A 145 1.70 9.99 16.85
N SER A 146 2.90 9.63 16.41
CA SER A 146 3.74 10.48 15.57
C SER A 146 4.59 9.66 14.61
N VAL A 147 5.01 10.29 13.50
CA VAL A 147 5.92 9.64 12.53
C VAL A 147 7.26 9.28 13.19
N GLN A 148 7.77 10.17 14.05
CA GLN A 148 9.01 9.93 14.79
C GLN A 148 8.93 8.70 15.70
N ALA A 149 7.87 8.60 16.51
CA ALA A 149 7.70 7.48 17.43
C ALA A 149 7.53 6.16 16.67
N PHE A 150 6.84 6.19 15.52
CA PHE A 150 6.70 5.04 14.64
C PHE A 150 8.04 4.57 14.11
N LEU A 151 8.84 5.46 13.52
CA LEU A 151 10.14 5.13 12.94
C LEU A 151 11.12 4.58 14.00
N LEU A 152 11.12 5.15 15.20
CA LEU A 152 11.90 4.62 16.33
C LEU A 152 11.48 3.18 16.67
N ALA A 153 10.18 2.93 16.81
CA ALA A 153 9.65 1.59 17.07
C ALA A 153 9.95 0.61 15.92
N CYS A 154 9.98 1.08 14.67
CA CYS A 154 10.36 0.27 13.52
C CYS A 154 11.83 -0.20 13.59
N LYS A 155 12.75 0.66 14.04
CA LYS A 155 14.16 0.26 14.24
C LYS A 155 14.31 -0.82 15.30
N GLU A 156 13.60 -0.70 16.41
CA GLU A 156 13.58 -1.72 17.47
C GLU A 156 13.00 -3.05 16.96
N SER A 157 11.94 -2.96 16.16
CA SER A 157 11.27 -4.13 15.56
C SER A 157 12.17 -4.82 14.53
N ALA A 158 12.88 -4.05 13.71
CA ALA A 158 13.86 -4.56 12.77
C ALA A 158 14.99 -5.32 13.48
N LYS A 159 15.52 -4.74 14.58
CA LYS A 159 16.56 -5.38 15.39
C LYS A 159 16.08 -6.73 15.94
N ALA A 160 14.90 -6.76 16.55
CA ALA A 160 14.34 -7.98 17.10
C ALA A 160 14.06 -9.04 16.02
N ALA A 161 13.55 -8.62 14.86
CA ALA A 161 13.32 -9.52 13.74
C ALA A 161 14.63 -10.09 13.16
N ALA A 162 15.69 -9.27 13.10
CA ALA A 162 17.01 -9.71 12.65
C ALA A 162 17.64 -10.71 13.64
N GLU A 163 17.53 -10.47 14.94
CA GLU A 163 17.96 -11.41 15.99
C GLU A 163 17.20 -12.75 15.87
N ALA A 164 15.87 -12.69 15.73
CA ALA A 164 15.05 -13.89 15.53
C ALA A 164 15.44 -14.65 14.25
N ALA A 165 15.67 -13.95 13.14
CA ALA A 165 16.10 -14.56 11.88
C ALA A 165 17.48 -15.22 12.00
N ALA A 166 18.42 -14.60 12.74
CA ALA A 166 19.73 -15.19 13.03
C ALA A 166 19.61 -16.50 13.84
N ASP A 167 18.60 -16.59 14.71
CA ASP A 167 18.24 -17.81 15.47
C ASP A 167 17.38 -18.80 14.66
N GLY A 168 17.23 -18.58 13.34
CA GLY A 168 16.45 -19.45 12.46
C GLY A 168 14.93 -19.34 12.63
N GLN A 169 14.45 -18.35 13.39
CA GLN A 169 13.03 -18.13 13.60
C GLN A 169 12.40 -17.43 12.39
N GLU A 170 11.09 -17.65 12.23
CA GLU A 170 10.34 -17.03 11.16
C GLU A 170 10.29 -15.49 11.34
N ALA A 171 10.65 -14.74 10.30
CA ALA A 171 10.54 -13.29 10.30
C ALA A 171 9.07 -12.87 10.41
N GLN A 172 8.75 -12.18 11.50
CA GLN A 172 7.40 -11.67 11.81
C GLN A 172 7.19 -10.22 11.33
N VAL A 173 7.95 -9.78 10.34
CA VAL A 173 7.90 -8.40 9.81
C VAL A 173 7.81 -8.40 8.29
N ILE A 174 7.25 -7.31 7.76
CA ILE A 174 7.22 -7.00 6.33
C ILE A 174 8.05 -5.74 6.12
N LEU A 175 9.03 -5.80 5.23
CA LEU A 175 9.81 -4.63 4.85
C LEU A 175 9.07 -3.88 3.74
N VAL A 176 8.87 -2.58 3.93
CA VAL A 176 8.30 -1.68 2.93
C VAL A 176 9.46 -0.92 2.29
N LEU A 177 9.75 -1.24 1.03
CA LEU A 177 10.92 -0.75 0.31
C LEU A 177 10.50 0.28 -0.72
N GLY A 178 11.11 1.46 -0.67
CA GLY A 178 11.20 2.38 -1.81
C GLY A 178 12.24 1.90 -2.83
N ASN A 179 12.36 2.60 -3.95
CA ASN A 179 13.39 2.30 -4.94
C ASN A 179 14.77 2.80 -4.44
N SER A 180 15.84 2.43 -5.15
CA SER A 180 17.21 2.76 -4.73
C SER A 180 17.68 4.17 -5.06
N SER A 181 16.92 4.93 -5.84
CA SER A 181 17.10 6.39 -5.92
C SER A 181 16.95 6.97 -4.51
N ALA A 182 16.06 6.37 -3.70
CA ALA A 182 15.69 6.80 -2.36
C ALA A 182 15.44 8.31 -2.34
N ASP A 183 14.76 8.82 -3.37
CA ASP A 183 14.29 10.20 -3.42
C ASP A 183 13.15 10.42 -2.42
N LEU A 184 12.61 11.64 -2.41
CA LEU A 184 11.55 12.01 -1.48
C LEU A 184 10.28 11.18 -1.70
N ASP A 185 9.94 10.80 -2.94
CA ASP A 185 8.73 10.03 -3.22
C ASP A 185 8.87 8.60 -2.71
N SER A 186 9.97 7.92 -3.04
CA SER A 186 10.29 6.58 -2.55
C SER A 186 10.31 6.48 -1.02
N ILE A 187 11.00 7.41 -0.35
CA ILE A 187 11.12 7.37 1.10
C ILE A 187 9.78 7.72 1.76
N SER A 188 9.08 8.75 1.28
CA SER A 188 7.81 9.18 1.87
C SER A 188 6.70 8.14 1.64
N ALA A 189 6.67 7.52 0.46
CA ALA A 189 5.74 6.45 0.16
C ALA A 189 6.01 5.23 1.04
N ALA A 190 7.27 4.88 1.30
CA ALA A 190 7.59 3.72 2.13
C ALA A 190 7.13 3.94 3.57
N ILE A 191 7.43 5.11 4.14
CA ILE A 191 7.01 5.49 5.49
C ILE A 191 5.49 5.57 5.58
N GLY A 192 4.85 6.28 4.64
CA GLY A 192 3.40 6.48 4.64
C GLY A 192 2.64 5.18 4.47
N TYR A 193 3.08 4.31 3.56
CA TYR A 193 2.42 3.04 3.33
C TYR A 193 2.62 2.07 4.50
N ALA A 194 3.82 2.00 5.08
CA ALA A 194 4.05 1.20 6.30
C ALA A 194 3.15 1.67 7.47
N PHE A 195 3.07 2.99 7.67
CA PHE A 195 2.23 3.59 8.71
C PHE A 195 0.73 3.33 8.46
N PHE A 196 0.29 3.45 7.20
CA PHE A 196 -1.08 3.11 6.79
C PHE A 196 -1.43 1.66 7.14
N LEU A 197 -0.56 0.71 6.77
CA LEU A 197 -0.77 -0.71 7.06
C LEU A 197 -0.83 -0.96 8.56
N GLU A 198 0.04 -0.32 9.35
CA GLU A 198 0.03 -0.48 10.78
C GLU A 198 -1.25 0.07 11.42
N ILE A 199 -1.73 1.23 10.98
CA ILE A 199 -3.04 1.76 11.42
C ILE A 199 -4.17 0.79 11.05
N CYS A 200 -4.19 0.26 9.83
CA CYS A 200 -5.20 -0.70 9.40
C CYS A 200 -5.17 -1.96 10.27
N ARG A 201 -3.96 -2.46 10.59
CA ARG A 201 -3.78 -3.61 11.46
C ARG A 201 -4.43 -3.36 12.81
N PHE A 202 -4.12 -2.25 13.48
CA PHE A 202 -4.76 -1.92 14.76
C PHE A 202 -6.28 -1.76 14.64
N THR A 203 -6.72 -0.99 13.65
CA THR A 203 -8.14 -0.65 13.49
C THR A 203 -8.99 -1.89 13.25
N PHE A 204 -8.53 -2.81 12.40
CA PHE A 204 -9.31 -3.98 11.97
C PHE A 204 -9.03 -5.25 12.79
N GLU A 205 -7.82 -5.42 13.34
CA GLU A 205 -7.50 -6.57 14.20
C GLU A 205 -8.22 -6.44 15.56
N LEU A 206 -8.30 -5.22 16.12
CA LEU A 206 -9.05 -4.96 17.36
C LEU A 206 -10.56 -5.18 17.18
N ALA A 207 -11.11 -4.76 16.05
CA ALA A 207 -12.51 -4.99 15.72
C ALA A 207 -12.86 -6.49 15.59
N SER A 208 -11.87 -7.33 15.31
CA SER A 208 -12.06 -8.77 15.12
C SER A 208 -11.99 -9.59 16.42
N LEU A 209 -11.65 -9.00 17.57
CA LEU A 209 -11.54 -9.70 18.85
C LEU A 209 -12.86 -9.68 19.63
N PRO A 210 -13.60 -10.80 19.73
CA PRO A 210 -14.87 -10.84 20.44
C PRO A 210 -14.68 -10.60 21.94
N GLY A 211 -15.40 -9.61 22.49
CA GLY A 211 -15.54 -9.40 23.94
C GLY A 211 -14.34 -8.75 24.65
N LYS A 212 -13.30 -8.31 23.93
CA LYS A 212 -12.21 -7.54 24.53
C LYS A 212 -12.45 -6.05 24.36
N SER A 213 -12.74 -5.37 25.46
CA SER A 213 -12.68 -3.91 25.52
C SER A 213 -11.26 -3.45 25.17
N LEU A 214 -11.15 -2.38 24.37
CA LEU A 214 -9.90 -1.67 24.06
C LEU A 214 -9.06 -1.37 25.33
N GLN A 215 -9.72 -1.18 26.47
CA GLN A 215 -9.07 -0.91 27.76
C GLN A 215 -8.37 -2.14 28.38
N SER A 216 -8.68 -3.34 27.91
CA SER A 216 -8.13 -4.61 28.43
C SER A 216 -6.89 -5.09 27.67
N VAL A 217 -6.54 -4.45 26.55
CA VAL A 217 -5.27 -4.66 25.84
C VAL A 217 -4.17 -3.91 26.60
N SER A 218 -3.96 -4.33 27.85
CA SER A 218 -2.77 -4.04 28.62
C SER A 218 -1.53 -4.44 27.80
N SER A 219 -0.43 -3.72 28.00
CA SER A 219 0.89 -3.73 27.35
C SER A 219 1.59 -5.08 27.08
N ALA A 220 0.92 -6.22 27.18
CA ALA A 220 1.46 -7.54 26.89
C ALA A 220 1.38 -7.89 25.39
N GLU A 221 2.54 -7.76 24.74
CA GLU A 221 3.21 -8.66 23.77
C GLU A 221 2.95 -8.57 22.24
N PRO A 222 1.81 -8.91 21.59
CA PRO A 222 1.79 -8.98 20.11
C PRO A 222 1.58 -7.63 19.39
N TYR A 223 1.21 -6.57 20.11
CA TYR A 223 0.98 -5.22 19.55
C TYR A 223 2.05 -4.20 19.98
N ALA A 224 3.04 -4.64 20.77
CA ALA A 224 4.06 -3.73 21.32
C ALA A 224 4.97 -3.12 20.24
N ARG A 225 4.93 -3.67 19.02
CA ARG A 225 5.88 -3.36 17.96
C ARG A 225 5.21 -3.31 16.59
N PRO A 226 5.60 -2.37 15.72
CA PRO A 226 5.14 -2.36 14.33
C PRO A 226 5.61 -3.60 13.57
N GLN A 227 4.78 -4.08 12.64
CA GLN A 227 5.10 -5.21 11.76
C GLN A 227 5.52 -4.76 10.36
N PHE A 228 5.08 -3.58 9.93
CA PHE A 228 5.42 -2.99 8.64
C PHE A 228 6.55 -1.98 8.83
N LEU A 229 7.72 -2.29 8.30
CA LEU A 229 8.95 -1.53 8.56
C LEU A 229 9.40 -0.80 7.30
N PRO A 230 9.33 0.54 7.26
CA PRO A 230 9.85 1.29 6.12
C PRO A 230 11.37 1.22 6.10
N VAL A 231 11.94 0.83 4.96
CA VAL A 231 13.39 0.76 4.75
C VAL A 231 13.78 1.73 3.65
N VAL A 232 14.75 2.59 3.95
CA VAL A 232 15.35 3.51 2.99
C VAL A 232 16.38 2.73 2.18
N HIS A 233 16.10 2.52 0.90
CA HIS A 233 16.88 1.64 0.04
C HIS A 233 18.15 2.31 -0.52
N CYS A 234 18.91 2.96 0.34
CA CYS A 234 20.26 3.46 0.04
C CYS A 234 21.17 3.26 1.26
N GLN A 235 22.46 3.54 1.10
CA GLN A 235 23.37 3.52 2.24
C GLN A 235 23.18 4.78 3.09
N ALA A 236 23.30 4.65 4.42
CA ALA A 236 23.10 5.77 5.33
C ALA A 236 23.97 6.98 4.96
N HIS A 237 25.24 6.75 4.59
CA HIS A 237 26.16 7.82 4.22
C HIS A 237 25.81 8.52 2.90
N GLU A 238 25.03 7.88 2.01
CA GLU A 238 24.56 8.47 0.76
C GLU A 238 23.35 9.39 0.98
N PHE A 239 22.61 9.20 2.08
CA PHE A 239 21.45 10.03 2.40
C PHE A 239 21.83 11.51 2.55
N ALA A 240 23.06 11.77 3.00
CA ALA A 240 23.60 13.12 3.14
C ALA A 240 23.50 13.96 1.84
N TYR A 241 23.53 13.33 0.67
CA TYR A 241 23.47 13.98 -0.64
C TYR A 241 22.04 14.26 -1.12
N ARG A 242 21.02 13.74 -0.44
CA ARG A 242 19.60 13.92 -0.80
C ARG A 242 19.03 15.18 -0.15
N LEU A 243 19.61 16.32 -0.53
CA LEU A 243 19.37 17.62 0.13
C LEU A 243 17.89 17.98 0.22
N GLN A 244 17.14 17.74 -0.85
CA GLN A 244 15.70 18.02 -0.89
C GLN A 244 14.91 17.14 0.08
N THR A 245 15.18 15.83 0.08
CA THR A 245 14.56 14.90 1.02
C THR A 245 14.88 15.28 2.46
N ARG A 246 16.16 15.52 2.76
CA ARG A 246 16.62 15.93 4.10
C ARG A 246 15.90 17.19 4.58
N TRP A 247 15.87 18.22 3.73
CA TRP A 247 15.20 19.48 4.04
C TRP A 247 13.71 19.27 4.38
N TRP A 248 13.00 18.42 3.62
CA TRP A 248 11.60 18.10 3.91
C TRP A 248 11.43 17.33 5.23
N PHE A 249 12.31 16.36 5.51
CA PHE A 249 12.29 15.59 6.76
C PHE A 249 12.51 16.48 7.99
N GLU A 250 13.47 17.41 7.91
CA GLU A 250 13.73 18.40 8.96
C GLU A 250 12.49 19.25 9.27
N ARG A 251 11.64 19.52 8.25
CA ARG A 251 10.42 20.32 8.41
C ARG A 251 9.21 19.52 8.86
N CYS A 252 9.11 18.25 8.49
CA CYS A 252 7.92 17.43 8.73
C CYS A 252 7.99 16.61 10.01
N ILE A 253 9.20 16.22 10.45
CA ILE A 253 9.41 15.33 11.60
C ILE A 253 10.15 16.08 12.71
N ASP A 254 11.41 16.42 12.50
CA ASP A 254 12.27 17.30 13.32
C ASP A 254 13.68 17.38 12.69
N ASP A 255 14.57 18.22 13.26
CA ASP A 255 15.98 18.40 12.83
C ASP A 255 16.85 17.12 12.89
N SER A 256 16.36 16.03 13.51
CA SER A 256 17.05 14.75 13.67
C SER A 256 16.44 13.63 12.81
N GLY A 257 15.62 13.97 11.80
CA GLY A 257 14.86 13.02 10.99
C GLY A 257 15.64 11.80 10.47
N GLU A 258 16.90 12.00 10.06
CA GLU A 258 17.80 10.94 9.59
C GLU A 258 18.07 9.86 10.66
N ALA A 259 18.16 10.24 11.94
CA ALA A 259 18.47 9.33 13.02
C ALA A 259 17.38 8.27 13.24
N TYR A 260 16.16 8.53 12.78
CA TYR A 260 15.02 7.61 12.90
C TYR A 260 14.87 6.68 11.70
N LEU A 261 15.54 6.96 10.58
CA LEU A 261 15.43 6.13 9.38
C LEU A 261 16.13 4.78 9.57
N LEU A 262 15.54 3.75 8.95
CA LEU A 262 16.11 2.41 8.85
C LEU A 262 16.68 2.25 7.43
N PHE A 263 17.98 2.45 7.29
CA PHE A 263 18.68 2.30 6.01
C PHE A 263 18.93 0.83 5.67
N ALA A 264 19.04 0.51 4.38
CA ALA A 264 19.29 -0.84 3.90
C ALA A 264 20.63 -1.43 4.39
N ASP A 265 21.63 -0.58 4.66
CA ASP A 265 22.93 -0.95 5.22
C ASP A 265 22.96 -1.02 6.75
N ALA A 266 21.86 -0.66 7.43
CA ALA A 266 21.77 -0.85 8.88
C ALA A 266 21.85 -2.35 9.19
N PRO A 267 22.59 -2.78 10.24
CA PRO A 267 22.84 -4.20 10.49
C PRO A 267 21.58 -5.09 10.53
N ALA A 268 20.49 -4.57 11.10
CA ALA A 268 19.21 -5.28 11.15
C ALA A 268 18.57 -5.44 9.76
N ALA A 269 18.50 -4.37 8.97
CA ALA A 269 17.93 -4.41 7.62
C ALA A 269 18.80 -5.28 6.69
N ALA A 270 20.12 -5.12 6.73
CA ALA A 270 21.06 -5.91 5.96
C ALA A 270 20.95 -7.42 6.30
N THR A 271 20.79 -7.76 7.58
CA THR A 271 20.59 -9.15 8.01
C THR A 271 19.31 -9.76 7.44
N LEU A 272 18.22 -9.00 7.45
CA LEU A 272 16.92 -9.44 6.92
C LEU A 272 16.93 -9.56 5.39
N LEU A 273 17.47 -8.56 4.69
CA LEU A 273 17.60 -8.55 3.23
C LEU A 273 18.63 -9.57 2.72
N GLY A 274 19.57 -10.01 3.57
CA GLY A 274 20.55 -11.04 3.24
C GLY A 274 20.04 -12.48 3.41
N GLN A 275 18.82 -12.68 3.93
CA GLN A 275 18.26 -14.02 4.10
C GLN A 275 17.95 -14.68 2.74
N PRO A 276 18.09 -16.01 2.61
CA PRO A 276 17.73 -16.70 1.37
C PRO A 276 16.26 -16.50 1.04
N ALA A 277 15.96 -16.19 -0.22
CA ALA A 277 14.59 -16.09 -0.72
C ALA A 277 13.77 -17.36 -0.38
N ASP A 278 12.46 -17.19 -0.19
CA ASP A 278 11.49 -18.24 0.20
C ASP A 278 11.71 -18.94 1.56
N SER A 279 12.80 -18.63 2.27
CA SER A 279 13.04 -19.12 3.63
C SER A 279 12.05 -18.49 4.62
N ALA A 280 11.82 -19.18 5.75
CA ALA A 280 10.99 -18.64 6.83
C ALA A 280 11.63 -17.40 7.49
N THR A 281 12.97 -17.32 7.49
CA THR A 281 13.76 -16.22 8.07
C THR A 281 13.78 -14.99 7.17
N ALA A 282 13.57 -15.14 5.85
CA ALA A 282 13.51 -14.00 4.95
C ALA A 282 12.22 -13.20 5.12
N PRO A 283 12.30 -11.86 5.13
CA PRO A 283 11.12 -11.02 5.26
C PRO A 283 10.23 -11.13 4.02
N LEU A 284 8.93 -10.91 4.21
CA LEU A 284 8.04 -10.56 3.11
C LEU A 284 8.26 -9.09 2.74
N LEU A 285 8.01 -8.75 1.48
CA LEU A 285 8.29 -7.42 0.95
C LEU A 285 7.02 -6.73 0.43
N ALA A 286 6.92 -5.44 0.71
CA ALA A 286 6.03 -4.53 0.01
C ALA A 286 6.87 -3.52 -0.76
N LEU A 287 6.67 -3.42 -2.07
CA LEU A 287 7.39 -2.47 -2.91
C LEU A 287 6.55 -1.22 -3.11
N VAL A 288 7.15 -0.06 -2.92
CA VAL A 288 6.56 1.23 -3.23
C VAL A 288 7.47 2.00 -4.17
N ASP A 289 6.86 2.76 -5.08
CA ASP A 289 7.60 3.61 -6.04
C ASP A 289 8.57 2.84 -6.96
N HIS A 290 8.38 1.52 -7.03
CA HIS A 290 8.95 0.60 -8.01
C HIS A 290 8.19 -0.72 -7.95
N ASN A 291 8.40 -1.56 -8.98
CA ASN A 291 7.73 -2.85 -9.09
C ASN A 291 8.70 -4.04 -9.22
N ALA A 292 10.01 -3.81 -9.24
CA ALA A 292 11.02 -4.85 -9.35
C ALA A 292 12.23 -4.60 -8.42
N MET A 293 12.68 -5.65 -7.75
CA MET A 293 13.89 -5.65 -6.94
C MET A 293 15.12 -5.34 -7.78
N GLU A 294 16.14 -4.76 -7.14
CA GLU A 294 17.44 -4.58 -7.77
C GLU A 294 18.08 -5.92 -8.16
N PRO A 295 18.94 -5.96 -9.19
CA PRO A 295 19.62 -7.19 -9.61
C PRO A 295 20.35 -7.94 -8.49
N SER A 296 20.94 -7.20 -7.54
CA SER A 296 21.63 -7.75 -6.36
C SER A 296 20.71 -8.51 -5.40
N GLN A 297 19.41 -8.18 -5.40
CA GLN A 297 18.38 -8.71 -4.52
C GLN A 297 17.24 -9.40 -5.29
N ALA A 298 17.43 -9.65 -6.59
CA ALA A 298 16.38 -10.16 -7.48
C ALA A 298 15.73 -11.47 -6.99
N SER A 299 16.46 -12.29 -6.23
CA SER A 299 15.92 -13.50 -5.61
C SER A 299 14.74 -13.21 -4.67
N LEU A 300 14.72 -12.06 -3.98
CA LEU A 300 13.64 -11.67 -3.08
C LEU A 300 12.37 -11.22 -3.79
N GLN A 301 12.36 -11.12 -5.13
CA GLN A 301 11.14 -10.81 -5.89
C GLN A 301 10.00 -11.80 -5.58
N SER A 302 10.33 -13.06 -5.28
CA SER A 302 9.36 -14.09 -4.87
C SER A 302 8.76 -13.85 -3.49
N ASN A 303 9.33 -12.97 -2.67
CA ASN A 303 8.79 -12.60 -1.35
C ASN A 303 7.86 -11.38 -1.38
N VAL A 304 7.63 -10.78 -2.56
CA VAL A 304 6.80 -9.58 -2.72
C VAL A 304 5.32 -9.92 -2.54
N VAL A 305 4.72 -9.36 -1.49
CA VAL A 305 3.29 -9.52 -1.16
C VAL A 305 2.46 -8.29 -1.50
N ALA A 306 3.08 -7.14 -1.70
CA ALA A 306 2.39 -5.95 -2.14
C ALA A 306 3.23 -5.07 -3.07
N VAL A 307 2.56 -4.37 -3.99
CA VAL A 307 3.16 -3.37 -4.87
C VAL A 307 2.24 -2.16 -4.94
N LEU A 308 2.79 -0.96 -4.68
CA LEU A 308 2.13 0.32 -4.86
C LEU A 308 3.05 1.23 -5.66
N ASP A 309 2.81 1.38 -6.96
CA ASP A 309 3.79 1.99 -7.86
C ASP A 309 3.11 2.82 -8.95
N HIS A 310 3.81 3.80 -9.49
CA HIS A 310 3.36 4.62 -10.61
C HIS A 310 4.30 4.54 -11.82
N HIS A 311 5.30 3.65 -11.79
CA HIS A 311 6.16 3.39 -12.95
C HIS A 311 5.55 2.36 -13.89
N SER A 312 6.04 2.34 -15.13
CA SER A 312 5.68 1.28 -16.07
C SER A 312 6.07 -0.11 -15.52
N PRO A 313 5.21 -1.12 -15.58
CA PRO A 313 5.53 -2.46 -15.09
C PRO A 313 6.71 -3.09 -15.85
N LEU A 314 7.80 -3.37 -15.13
CA LEU A 314 8.96 -4.10 -15.60
C LEU A 314 8.63 -5.60 -15.75
N PRO A 315 9.36 -6.37 -16.57
CA PRO A 315 9.12 -7.81 -16.74
C PRO A 315 9.07 -8.58 -15.42
N GLU A 316 10.01 -8.29 -14.52
CA GLU A 316 10.10 -8.88 -13.18
C GLU A 316 8.91 -8.46 -12.31
N GLY A 317 8.51 -7.19 -12.40
CA GLY A 317 7.35 -6.67 -11.67
C GLY A 317 6.02 -7.27 -12.12
N ARG A 318 5.91 -7.75 -13.36
CA ARG A 318 4.71 -8.49 -13.82
C ARG A 318 4.58 -9.85 -13.13
N LEU A 319 5.69 -10.48 -12.75
CA LEU A 319 5.66 -11.75 -12.00
C LEU A 319 5.06 -11.51 -10.62
N SER A 320 5.54 -10.49 -9.89
CA SER A 320 4.96 -10.13 -8.59
C SER A 320 3.54 -9.59 -8.72
N ALA A 321 3.21 -8.82 -9.76
CA ALA A 321 1.84 -8.36 -9.98
C ALA A 321 0.83 -9.53 -10.11
N SER A 322 1.28 -10.68 -10.62
CA SER A 322 0.44 -11.88 -10.76
C SER A 322 0.30 -12.72 -9.48
N THR A 323 1.20 -12.56 -8.51
CA THR A 323 1.28 -13.42 -7.31
C THR A 323 1.08 -12.66 -6.00
N ALA A 324 1.46 -11.40 -5.93
CA ALA A 324 1.31 -10.52 -4.79
C ALA A 324 -0.17 -10.36 -4.39
N PHE A 325 -0.39 -10.11 -3.11
CA PHE A 325 -1.73 -10.02 -2.52
C PHE A 325 -2.43 -8.71 -2.87
N ALA A 326 -1.72 -7.59 -2.77
CA ALA A 326 -2.24 -6.25 -3.00
C ALA A 326 -1.36 -5.51 -4.02
N VAL A 327 -1.94 -5.12 -5.16
CA VAL A 327 -1.21 -4.51 -6.27
C VAL A 327 -2.02 -3.36 -6.81
N ASP A 328 -1.42 -2.17 -6.78
CA ASP A 328 -1.90 -0.96 -7.43
C ASP A 328 -0.74 -0.37 -8.23
N ASN A 329 -0.81 -0.49 -9.55
CA ASN A 329 0.16 0.09 -10.47
C ASN A 329 -0.56 0.70 -11.69
N PRO A 330 -1.08 1.94 -11.59
CA PRO A 330 -1.67 2.66 -12.71
C PRO A 330 -0.66 3.11 -13.78
N GLY A 331 0.64 2.84 -13.58
CA GLY A 331 1.71 3.39 -14.41
C GLY A 331 1.79 4.92 -14.30
N PRO A 332 2.41 5.60 -15.29
CA PRO A 332 2.82 7.01 -15.19
C PRO A 332 1.66 8.01 -15.28
N SER A 333 0.41 7.53 -15.16
CA SER A 333 -0.78 8.36 -15.11
C SER A 333 -0.95 9.08 -13.76
N VAL A 334 -0.18 8.67 -12.74
CA VAL A 334 -0.09 9.31 -11.44
C VAL A 334 1.30 9.91 -11.28
N GLY A 335 1.39 11.18 -10.88
CA GLY A 335 2.65 11.93 -10.86
C GLY A 335 3.63 11.51 -9.76
N SER A 336 3.13 10.96 -8.65
CA SER A 336 3.93 10.51 -7.52
C SER A 336 3.27 9.31 -6.83
N CYS A 337 4.07 8.34 -6.38
CA CYS A 337 3.62 7.19 -5.59
C CYS A 337 2.92 7.63 -4.30
N CYS A 338 3.36 8.71 -3.65
CA CYS A 338 2.70 9.29 -2.48
C CYS A 338 1.25 9.73 -2.72
N THR A 339 0.85 9.97 -3.98
CA THR A 339 -0.55 10.19 -4.33
C THR A 339 -1.38 8.93 -4.07
N LEU A 340 -0.86 7.75 -4.44
CA LEU A 340 -1.54 6.47 -4.20
C LEU A 340 -1.65 6.17 -2.70
N VAL A 341 -0.58 6.45 -1.94
CA VAL A 341 -0.60 6.34 -0.47
C VAL A 341 -1.64 7.28 0.14
N SER A 342 -1.73 8.52 -0.36
CA SER A 342 -2.73 9.49 0.11
C SER A 342 -4.16 9.04 -0.19
N LEU A 343 -4.41 8.40 -1.34
CA LEU A 343 -5.71 7.80 -1.65
C LEU A 343 -6.07 6.68 -0.67
N LEU A 344 -5.10 5.85 -0.26
CA LEU A 344 -5.34 4.82 0.76
C LEU A 344 -5.75 5.42 2.11
N PHE A 345 -5.08 6.49 2.55
CA PHE A 345 -5.48 7.21 3.77
C PHE A 345 -6.84 7.89 3.65
N HIS A 346 -7.17 8.42 2.47
CA HIS A 346 -8.48 9.00 2.20
C HIS A 346 -9.59 7.96 2.35
N GLU A 347 -9.44 6.79 1.73
CA GLU A 347 -10.37 5.68 1.85
C GLU A 347 -10.49 5.18 3.29
N LEU A 348 -9.37 5.09 4.02
CA LEU A 348 -9.38 4.72 5.45
C LEU A 348 -10.17 5.73 6.28
N SER A 349 -9.96 7.02 6.04
CA SER A 349 -10.69 8.09 6.72
C SER A 349 -12.18 7.99 6.42
N ALA A 350 -12.56 7.79 5.16
CA ALA A 350 -13.96 7.61 4.76
C ALA A 350 -14.61 6.40 5.45
N VAL A 351 -13.96 5.25 5.40
CA VAL A 351 -14.42 3.99 6.01
C VAL A 351 -14.55 4.07 7.53
N THR A 352 -13.67 4.84 8.17
CA THR A 352 -13.69 5.05 9.62
C THR A 352 -14.48 6.29 10.02
N ALA A 353 -15.24 6.92 9.11
CA ALA A 353 -15.97 8.17 9.37
C ALA A 353 -15.11 9.28 10.01
N ASN A 354 -13.88 9.43 9.51
CA ASN A 354 -12.83 10.34 9.97
C ASN A 354 -12.39 10.12 11.43
N LEU A 355 -12.67 8.95 12.00
CA LEU A 355 -12.18 8.59 13.34
C LEU A 355 -10.68 8.32 13.35
N VAL A 356 -10.12 7.94 12.21
CA VAL A 356 -8.69 7.64 12.05
C VAL A 356 -8.12 8.60 11.03
N VAL A 357 -7.22 9.47 11.49
CA VAL A 357 -6.53 10.47 10.67
C VAL A 357 -5.04 10.35 10.94
N PRO A 358 -4.17 10.29 9.91
CA PRO A 358 -2.74 10.21 10.16
C PRO A 358 -2.21 11.51 10.79
N PRO A 359 -1.11 11.47 11.55
CA PRO A 359 -0.55 12.66 12.19
C PRO A 359 -0.18 13.71 11.13
N SER A 360 -0.20 14.98 11.51
CA SER A 360 0.09 16.11 10.59
C SER A 360 1.43 15.96 9.87
N GLY A 361 2.48 15.49 10.58
CA GLY A 361 3.79 15.23 9.99
C GLY A 361 3.76 14.22 8.84
N MET A 362 2.86 13.23 8.88
CA MET A 362 2.67 12.27 7.79
C MET A 362 2.07 12.95 6.55
N HIS A 363 1.03 13.77 6.74
CA HIS A 363 0.43 14.53 5.64
C HIS A 363 1.44 15.47 4.98
N SER A 364 2.25 16.17 5.79
CA SER A 364 3.28 17.07 5.26
C SER A 364 4.35 16.31 4.47
N LEU A 365 4.73 15.10 4.91
CA LEU A 365 5.68 14.25 4.19
C LEU A 365 5.14 13.84 2.82
N LEU A 366 3.91 13.31 2.77
CA LEU A 366 3.26 12.89 1.52
C LEU A 366 3.03 14.07 0.57
N LEU A 367 2.60 15.22 1.10
CA LEU A 367 2.43 16.44 0.32
C LEU A 367 3.76 16.94 -0.26
N GLY A 368 4.84 16.85 0.52
CA GLY A 368 6.18 17.23 0.07
C GLY A 368 6.62 16.43 -1.16
N ALA A 369 6.37 15.12 -1.18
CA ALA A 369 6.66 14.26 -2.33
C ALA A 369 5.80 14.60 -3.56
N VAL A 370 4.51 14.91 -3.37
CA VAL A 370 3.61 15.27 -4.48
C VAL A 370 3.93 16.65 -5.06
N ALA A 371 4.48 17.56 -4.26
CA ALA A 371 4.76 18.94 -4.66
C ALA A 371 6.09 19.10 -5.42
N VAL A 372 6.95 18.07 -5.40
CA VAL A 372 8.27 18.03 -6.03
C VAL A 372 8.17 17.29 -7.36
#